data_AF-A0A158A9M3-F1
#
_entry.id   AF-A0A158A9M3-F1
#
_cell.length_a   1.000
_cell.length_b   1.000
_cell.length_c   1.000
_cell.angle_alpha   90.00
_cell.angle_beta   90.00
_cell.angle_gamma   90.00
#
_symmetry.space_group_name_H-M   'P 1'
#
loop_
_entity.id
_entity.type
_entity.pdbx_description
1 polymer ?
#
loop_
_entity_poly.entity_id
_entity_poly.type
_entity_poly.pdbx_seq_one_letter_code
_entity_poly.pdbx_strand_id
1 'polypeptide(L)'
;MEGDFGGLHIAWEAQAHSGKRWNFDDDLAEPLTTSRGMFSADMQRIYPSLGRCLLAGMLANLSALARAYYPAEPRASAESIMTVFVYRLTHPEREDKEFAARAHIECRGSRASASIFMAEEKFAFIDSVHCEISDGVWDIVLRILRELFSSSR
;
A
#
# COMPACT_ATOMS: atom_id res chain seq x y z
N MET A 1 22.78 5.21 -25.47
CA MET A 1 22.23 3.83 -25.55
C MET A 1 21.26 3.74 -24.38
N GLU A 2 20.02 4.16 -24.61
CA GLU A 2 18.96 4.14 -23.60
C GLU A 2 18.52 2.68 -23.46
N GLY A 3 18.79 2.09 -22.30
CA GLY A 3 18.35 0.73 -22.00
C GLY A 3 16.84 0.73 -21.84
N ASP A 4 16.16 -0.02 -22.70
CA ASP A 4 14.76 -0.35 -22.53
C ASP A 4 14.62 -1.25 -21.27
N PHE A 5 14.28 -0.63 -20.14
CA PHE A 5 13.99 -1.31 -18.88
C PHE A 5 12.53 -1.78 -18.79
N GLY A 6 11.75 -1.70 -19.89
CA GLY A 6 10.30 -1.80 -19.93
C GLY A 6 9.67 -3.13 -19.49
N GLY A 7 10.45 -4.15 -19.13
CA GLY A 7 9.94 -5.45 -18.68
C GLY A 7 10.48 -5.97 -17.34
N LEU A 8 11.41 -5.26 -16.68
CA LEU A 8 12.11 -5.78 -15.49
C LEU A 8 11.47 -5.36 -14.17
N HIS A 9 10.50 -4.46 -14.21
CA HIS A 9 9.94 -3.85 -13.00
C HIS A 9 8.42 -3.77 -13.05
N ILE A 10 7.82 -3.83 -11.87
CA ILE A 10 6.39 -3.60 -11.64
C ILE A 10 6.25 -2.29 -10.89
N ALA A 11 5.50 -1.35 -11.49
CA ALA A 11 5.15 -0.09 -10.87
C ALA A 11 3.80 -0.20 -10.15
N TRP A 12 3.67 0.49 -9.02
CA TRP A 12 2.46 0.53 -8.23
C TRP A 12 2.13 1.95 -7.77
N GLU A 13 0.85 2.17 -7.52
CA GLU A 13 0.32 3.36 -6.88
C GLU A 13 -0.64 2.94 -5.76
N ALA A 14 -0.52 3.58 -4.61
CA ALA A 14 -1.44 3.43 -3.51
C ALA A 14 -2.05 4.78 -3.14
N GLN A 15 -3.37 4.83 -3.01
CA GLN A 15 -4.11 6.03 -2.63
C GLN A 15 -4.80 5.80 -1.30
N ALA A 16 -4.57 6.71 -0.35
CA ALA A 16 -5.22 6.68 0.95
C ALA A 16 -6.37 7.68 1.01
N HIS A 17 -7.52 7.25 1.52
CA HIS A 17 -8.70 8.08 1.67
C HIS A 17 -9.22 8.02 3.10
N SER A 18 -9.88 9.09 3.53
CA SER A 18 -10.68 9.11 4.75
C SER A 18 -11.88 8.15 4.64
N GLY A 19 -12.20 7.49 5.75
CA GLY A 19 -13.38 6.66 5.93
C GLY A 19 -13.27 5.25 5.34
N LYS A 20 -14.34 4.46 5.50
CA LYS A 20 -14.48 3.15 4.86
C LYS A 20 -15.03 3.31 3.45
N ARG A 21 -14.29 2.83 2.45
CA ARG A 21 -14.69 2.87 1.04
C ARG A 21 -14.67 1.48 0.43
N TRP A 22 -15.64 1.15 -0.41
CA TRP A 22 -15.74 -0.17 -1.03
C TRP A 22 -15.25 -0.16 -2.48
N ASN A 23 -15.60 0.87 -3.23
CA ASN A 23 -15.22 1.03 -4.63
C ASN A 23 -14.46 2.34 -4.84
N PHE A 24 -13.74 2.42 -5.95
CA PHE A 24 -13.10 3.65 -6.42
C PHE A 24 -14.09 4.58 -7.14
N ASP A 25 -15.23 4.06 -7.62
CA ASP A 25 -16.16 4.80 -8.49
C ASP A 25 -17.16 5.73 -7.77
N ASP A 26 -17.17 5.78 -6.44
CA ASP A 26 -18.03 6.73 -5.72
C ASP A 26 -17.39 8.13 -5.71
N ASP A 27 -18.01 9.10 -6.39
CA ASP A 27 -17.74 10.57 -6.39
C ASP A 27 -16.55 10.96 -5.49
N LEU A 28 -15.33 10.82 -6.03
CA LEU A 28 -14.12 10.73 -5.21
C LEU A 28 -13.77 12.08 -4.61
N ALA A 29 -14.06 12.24 -3.32
CA ALA A 29 -13.27 13.16 -2.50
C ALA A 29 -11.78 12.81 -2.61
N GLU A 30 -10.96 13.84 -2.80
CA GLU A 30 -9.51 13.74 -3.05
C GLU A 30 -8.83 12.80 -2.04
N PRO A 31 -7.83 12.00 -2.48
CA PRO A 31 -7.06 11.17 -1.56
C PRO A 31 -6.32 12.04 -0.54
N LEU A 32 -6.23 11.56 0.70
CA LEU A 32 -5.40 12.16 1.75
C LEU A 32 -3.93 12.25 1.31
N THR A 33 -3.45 11.21 0.62
CA THR A 33 -2.10 11.11 0.08
C THR A 33 -2.03 9.95 -0.93
N THR A 34 -1.06 10.01 -1.84
CA THR A 34 -0.83 9.01 -2.87
C THR A 34 0.65 8.66 -2.93
N SER A 35 1.00 7.40 -2.63
CA SER A 35 2.37 6.92 -2.74
C SER A 35 2.55 6.06 -3.98
N ARG A 36 3.74 6.14 -4.58
CA ARG A 36 4.11 5.37 -5.76
C ARG A 36 5.45 4.71 -5.53
N GLY A 37 5.65 3.59 -6.21
CA GLY A 37 6.92 2.89 -6.18
C GLY A 37 7.06 1.90 -7.31
N MET A 38 8.22 1.26 -7.33
CA MET A 38 8.57 0.28 -8.33
C MET A 38 9.50 -0.76 -7.71
N PHE A 39 9.32 -2.02 -8.11
CA PHE A 39 10.11 -3.15 -7.63
C PHE A 39 10.37 -4.16 -8.76
N SER A 40 11.33 -5.06 -8.57
CA SER A 40 11.67 -6.06 -9.60
C SER A 40 10.50 -7.01 -9.88
N ALA A 41 10.25 -7.28 -11.15
CA ALA A 41 9.26 -8.27 -11.60
C ALA A 41 9.57 -9.70 -11.09
N ASP A 42 10.81 -10.00 -10.69
CA ASP A 42 11.16 -11.29 -10.09
C ASP A 42 10.38 -11.59 -8.81
N MET A 43 9.88 -10.56 -8.10
CA MET A 43 9.07 -10.73 -6.90
C MET A 43 7.77 -11.49 -7.18
N GLN A 44 7.24 -11.43 -8.40
CA GLN A 44 6.06 -12.20 -8.82
C GLN A 44 6.29 -13.72 -8.83
N ARG A 45 7.55 -14.16 -8.92
CA ARG A 45 7.89 -15.60 -8.77
C ARG A 45 7.73 -16.08 -7.33
N ILE A 46 7.93 -15.19 -6.36
CA ILE A 46 7.83 -15.49 -4.93
C ILE A 46 6.38 -15.33 -4.45
N TYR A 47 5.70 -14.30 -4.96
CA TYR A 47 4.30 -14.00 -4.65
C TYR A 47 3.47 -14.02 -5.95
N PRO A 48 2.86 -15.18 -6.31
CA PRO A 48 2.16 -15.32 -7.58
C PRO A 48 0.89 -14.47 -7.72
N SER A 49 0.20 -14.19 -6.62
CA SER A 49 -0.95 -13.28 -6.61
C SER A 49 -0.52 -11.85 -6.84
N LEU A 50 -1.25 -11.15 -7.70
CA LEU A 50 -1.05 -9.73 -7.95
C LEU A 50 -1.13 -8.91 -6.65
N GLY A 51 -2.18 -9.09 -5.85
CA GLY A 51 -2.39 -8.34 -4.62
C GLY A 51 -1.25 -8.52 -3.63
N ARG A 52 -0.87 -9.77 -3.37
CA ARG A 52 0.22 -10.07 -2.42
C ARG A 52 1.58 -9.60 -2.94
N CYS A 53 1.85 -9.74 -4.23
CA CYS A 53 3.07 -9.25 -4.87
C CYS A 53 3.22 -7.73 -4.72
N LEU A 54 2.16 -6.96 -5.00
CA LEU A 54 2.21 -5.51 -4.88
C LEU A 54 2.36 -5.05 -3.43
N LEU A 55 1.66 -5.68 -2.47
CA LEU A 55 1.83 -5.35 -1.06
C LEU A 55 3.26 -5.68 -0.56
N ALA A 56 3.89 -6.75 -1.06
CA ALA A 56 5.27 -7.08 -0.75
C ALA A 56 6.26 -6.06 -1.35
N GLY A 57 6.03 -5.64 -2.60
CA GLY A 57 6.81 -4.60 -3.26
C GLY A 57 6.70 -3.25 -2.56
N MET A 58 5.48 -2.87 -2.18
CA MET A 58 5.20 -1.68 -1.38
C MET A 58 5.91 -1.73 -0.02
N LEU A 59 5.88 -2.87 0.68
CA LEU A 59 6.64 -3.07 1.92
C LEU A 59 8.13 -2.80 1.72
N ALA A 60 8.72 -3.32 0.64
CA ALA A 60 10.13 -3.13 0.33
C ALA A 60 10.47 -1.65 0.06
N ASN A 61 9.65 -0.96 -0.75
CA ASN A 61 9.84 0.45 -1.06
C ASN A 61 9.66 1.35 0.19
N LEU A 62 8.56 1.19 0.94
CA LEU A 62 8.32 1.95 2.17
C LEU A 62 9.39 1.69 3.24
N SER A 63 9.87 0.44 3.36
CA SER A 63 10.98 0.12 4.26
C SER A 63 12.29 0.80 3.86
N ALA A 64 12.56 0.95 2.56
CA ALA A 64 13.73 1.67 2.08
C ALA A 64 13.63 3.17 2.37
N LEU A 65 12.46 3.78 2.14
CA LEU A 65 12.19 5.19 2.46
C LEU A 65 12.34 5.48 3.95
N ALA A 66 11.75 4.65 4.81
CA ALA A 66 11.81 4.80 6.26
C ALA A 66 13.26 4.75 6.80
N ARG A 67 14.15 3.98 6.18
CA ARG A 67 15.59 3.93 6.55
C ARG A 67 16.35 5.20 6.17
N ALA A 68 15.89 5.93 5.15
CA ALA A 68 16.57 7.12 4.65
C ALA A 68 16.22 8.40 5.44
N TYR A 69 15.51 8.30 6.57
CA TYR A 69 15.03 9.42 7.40
C TYR A 69 14.18 10.47 6.67
N TYR A 70 13.66 10.14 5.49
CA TYR A 70 12.60 10.91 4.85
C TYR A 70 11.26 10.35 5.34
N PRO A 71 10.35 11.20 5.86
CA PRO A 71 8.95 10.82 5.91
C PRO A 71 8.58 10.30 4.52
N ALA A 72 7.98 9.11 4.44
CA ALA A 72 7.39 8.64 3.19
C ALA A 72 6.29 9.65 2.85
N GLU A 73 6.62 10.64 2.01
CA GLU A 73 5.76 11.78 1.59
C GLU A 73 5.34 12.80 2.67
N PRO A 74 4.86 14.01 2.29
CA PRO A 74 4.38 14.99 3.26
C PRO A 74 3.31 14.33 4.12
N ARG A 75 3.50 14.41 5.44
CA ARG A 75 2.73 13.73 6.49
C ARG A 75 1.23 14.05 6.37
N ALA A 76 0.53 13.37 5.46
CA ALA A 76 -0.91 13.30 5.56
C ALA A 76 -1.20 12.69 6.92
N SER A 77 -1.83 13.49 7.78
CA SER A 77 -2.22 13.05 9.11
C SER A 77 -3.11 11.83 8.95
N ALA A 78 -2.80 10.78 9.70
CA ALA A 78 -3.67 9.62 9.75
C ALA A 78 -5.03 10.02 10.35
N GLU A 79 -6.09 9.47 9.78
CA GLU A 79 -7.44 9.57 10.36
C GLU A 79 -7.79 8.34 11.18
N SER A 80 -8.84 8.44 11.99
CA SER A 80 -9.34 7.34 12.81
C SER A 80 -9.80 6.14 11.97
N ILE A 81 -10.29 6.40 10.75
CA ILE A 81 -10.69 5.38 9.80
C ILE A 81 -10.18 5.81 8.42
N MET A 82 -9.47 4.91 7.74
CA MET A 82 -8.94 5.15 6.42
C MET A 82 -9.13 3.93 5.52
N THR A 83 -9.16 4.17 4.21
CA THR A 83 -9.11 3.12 3.19
C THR A 83 -7.93 3.38 2.27
N VAL A 84 -7.08 2.37 2.08
CA VAL A 84 -5.98 2.42 1.11
C VAL A 84 -6.31 1.49 -0.05
N PHE A 85 -6.38 2.05 -1.26
CA PHE A 85 -6.47 1.28 -2.50
C PHE A 85 -5.08 1.17 -3.12
N VAL A 86 -4.74 -0.02 -3.61
CA VAL A 86 -3.45 -0.32 -4.23
C VAL A 86 -3.68 -0.83 -5.64
N TYR A 87 -2.95 -0.24 -6.58
CA TYR A 87 -3.05 -0.49 -8.01
C TYR A 87 -1.70 -0.83 -8.61
N ARG A 88 -1.71 -1.71 -9.61
CA ARG A 88 -0.61 -1.85 -10.55
C ARG A 88 -0.76 -0.80 -11.64
N LEU A 89 0.34 -0.11 -11.95
CA LEU A 89 0.41 0.76 -13.11
C LEU A 89 0.84 -0.08 -14.31
N THR A 90 -0.08 -0.30 -15.26
CA THR A 90 0.21 -1.12 -16.45
C THR A 90 0.79 -0.28 -17.58
N HIS A 91 0.33 0.97 -17.72
CA HIS A 91 0.84 1.95 -18.66
C HIS A 91 0.95 3.29 -17.94
N PRO A 92 2.13 3.66 -17.39
CA PRO A 92 2.29 4.88 -16.61
C PRO A 92 1.87 6.15 -17.35
N GLU A 93 1.95 6.15 -18.69
CA GLU A 93 1.58 7.29 -19.53
C GLU A 93 0.09 7.40 -19.85
N ARG A 94 -0.69 6.35 -19.58
CA ARG A 94 -2.13 6.28 -19.88
C ARG A 94 -3.01 6.26 -18.63
N GLU A 95 -2.40 6.31 -17.46
CA GLU A 95 -3.06 6.15 -16.16
C GLU A 95 -3.86 4.84 -16.02
N ASP A 96 -3.58 3.84 -16.86
CA ASP A 96 -4.23 2.53 -16.81
C ASP A 96 -3.79 1.79 -15.54
N LYS A 97 -4.75 1.64 -14.62
CA LYS A 97 -4.57 1.05 -13.29
C LYS A 97 -5.34 -0.25 -13.16
N GLU A 98 -4.66 -1.29 -12.68
CA GLU A 98 -5.26 -2.56 -12.35
C GLU A 98 -5.38 -2.68 -10.82
N PHE A 99 -6.59 -2.88 -10.30
CA PHE A 99 -6.83 -3.01 -8.86
C PHE A 99 -6.14 -4.28 -8.31
N ALA A 100 -5.35 -4.11 -7.25
CA ALA A 100 -4.58 -5.20 -6.65
C ALA A 100 -4.98 -5.48 -5.21
N ALA A 101 -5.22 -4.45 -4.40
CA ALA A 101 -5.61 -4.64 -3.00
C ALA A 101 -6.35 -3.43 -2.43
N ARG A 102 -7.11 -3.68 -1.36
CA ARG A 102 -7.76 -2.68 -0.53
C ARG A 102 -7.54 -3.00 0.94
N ALA A 103 -7.04 -2.03 1.71
CA ALA A 103 -6.92 -2.12 3.15
C ALA A 103 -7.87 -1.14 3.84
N HIS A 104 -8.75 -1.63 4.69
CA HIS A 104 -9.50 -0.81 5.64
C HIS A 104 -8.73 -0.74 6.94
N ILE A 105 -8.36 0.47 7.35
CA ILE A 105 -7.51 0.72 8.51
C ILE A 105 -8.32 1.48 9.54
N GLU A 106 -8.31 0.98 10.77
CA GLU A 106 -8.92 1.66 11.91
C GLU A 106 -7.86 1.97 12.97
N CYS A 107 -7.71 3.25 13.27
CA CYS A 107 -6.77 3.81 14.25
C CYS A 107 -7.53 4.19 15.53
N ARG A 108 -7.17 3.55 16.65
CA ARG A 108 -7.74 3.84 17.98
C ARG A 108 -6.62 4.04 18.99
N GLY A 109 -6.45 5.28 19.45
CA GLY A 109 -5.36 5.65 20.35
C GLY A 109 -3.99 5.37 19.71
N SER A 110 -3.13 4.63 20.40
CA SER A 110 -1.78 4.26 19.93
C SER A 110 -1.73 2.92 19.17
N ARG A 111 -2.86 2.52 18.56
CA ARG A 111 -3.00 1.25 17.84
C ARG A 111 -3.75 1.42 16.53
N ALA A 112 -3.37 0.64 15.54
CA ALA A 112 -4.14 0.46 14.31
C ALA A 112 -4.45 -1.02 14.08
N SER A 113 -5.56 -1.30 13.39
CA SER A 113 -5.95 -2.63 12.92
C SER A 113 -6.33 -2.54 11.44
N ALA A 114 -6.27 -3.66 10.72
CA ALA A 114 -6.56 -3.65 9.29
C ALA A 114 -7.30 -4.89 8.79
N SER A 115 -8.27 -4.66 7.90
CA SER A 115 -8.88 -5.70 7.06
C SER A 115 -8.39 -5.51 5.63
N ILE A 116 -7.72 -6.52 5.07
CA ILE A 116 -7.05 -6.44 3.78
C ILE A 116 -7.72 -7.40 2.81
N PHE A 117 -8.26 -6.83 1.73
CA PHE A 117 -8.71 -7.57 0.56
C PHE A 117 -7.61 -7.52 -0.50
N MET A 118 -7.26 -8.68 -1.04
CA MET A 118 -6.29 -8.81 -2.14
C MET A 118 -7.01 -9.41 -3.33
N ALA A 119 -6.82 -8.84 -4.52
CA ALA A 119 -7.32 -9.41 -5.75
C ALA A 119 -6.81 -10.86 -5.87
N GLU A 120 -7.72 -11.77 -6.22
CA GLU A 120 -7.43 -13.20 -6.44
C GLU A 120 -6.98 -13.98 -5.19
N GLU A 121 -6.98 -13.36 -4.01
CA GLU A 121 -6.58 -13.98 -2.75
C GLU A 121 -7.68 -13.88 -1.67
N LYS A 122 -7.51 -14.68 -0.61
CA LYS A 122 -8.36 -14.58 0.59
C LYS A 122 -8.08 -13.28 1.35
N PHE A 123 -9.09 -12.82 2.07
CA PHE A 123 -8.95 -11.71 3.01
C PHE A 123 -7.90 -12.03 4.08
N ALA A 124 -7.13 -11.02 4.46
CA ALA A 124 -6.23 -11.05 5.61
C ALA A 124 -6.69 -10.04 6.66
N PHE A 125 -6.45 -10.34 7.92
CA PHE A 125 -6.78 -9.46 9.04
C PHE A 125 -5.56 -9.25 9.92
N ILE A 126 -5.35 -8.00 10.33
CA ILE A 126 -4.30 -7.60 11.25
C ILE A 126 -4.99 -7.05 12.50
N ASP A 127 -4.90 -7.81 13.60
CA ASP A 127 -5.57 -7.51 14.86
C ASP A 127 -5.11 -6.17 15.45
N SER A 128 -3.80 -5.95 15.53
CA SER A 128 -3.24 -4.73 16.10
C SER A 128 -1.78 -4.52 15.73
N VAL A 129 -1.43 -3.30 15.35
CA VAL A 129 -0.07 -2.77 15.32
C VAL A 129 0.02 -1.52 16.20
N HIS A 130 1.19 -1.28 16.81
CA HIS A 130 1.42 -0.10 17.63
C HIS A 130 1.77 1.11 16.76
N CYS A 131 1.08 2.23 16.97
CA CYS A 131 1.28 3.50 16.26
C CYS A 131 1.65 4.62 17.24
N GLU A 132 2.47 5.54 16.76
CA GLU A 132 2.78 6.79 17.47
C GLU A 132 1.76 7.87 17.09
N ILE A 133 1.55 8.86 17.96
CA ILE A 133 0.63 9.98 17.68
C ILE A 133 1.08 10.78 16.45
N SER A 134 2.38 10.78 16.17
CA SER A 134 2.99 11.45 15.02
C SER A 134 3.04 10.60 13.74
N ASP A 135 2.62 9.33 13.79
CA ASP A 135 2.65 8.46 12.61
C ASP A 135 1.70 9.01 11.53
N GLY A 136 2.23 9.19 10.33
CA GLY A 136 1.42 9.50 9.16
C GLY A 136 0.77 8.25 8.57
N VAL A 137 -0.04 8.45 7.52
CA VAL A 137 -0.69 7.35 6.79
C VAL A 137 0.30 6.23 6.43
N TRP A 138 1.42 6.57 5.79
CA TRP A 138 2.36 5.58 5.28
C TRP A 138 3.20 4.89 6.36
N ASP A 139 3.40 5.52 7.53
CA ASP A 139 4.02 4.89 8.69
C ASP A 139 3.12 3.76 9.23
N ILE A 140 1.82 4.04 9.35
CA ILE A 140 0.82 3.05 9.78
C ILE A 140 0.72 1.91 8.77
N VAL A 141 0.66 2.23 7.47
CA VAL A 141 0.62 1.22 6.40
C VAL A 141 1.87 0.35 6.43
N LEU A 142 3.06 0.92 6.61
CA LEU A 142 4.31 0.16 6.72
C LEU A 142 4.26 -0.84 7.88
N ARG A 143 3.74 -0.44 9.05
CA ARG A 143 3.60 -1.33 10.21
C ARG A 143 2.61 -2.47 9.94
N ILE A 144 1.47 -2.18 9.33
CA ILE A 144 0.48 -3.18 8.92
C ILE A 144 1.09 -4.18 7.92
N LEU A 145 1.82 -3.70 6.92
CA LEU A 145 2.48 -4.56 5.94
C LEU A 145 3.55 -5.44 6.60
N ARG A 146 4.35 -4.90 7.52
CA ARG A 146 5.31 -5.70 8.30
C ARG A 146 4.63 -6.84 9.03
N GLU A 147 3.49 -6.57 9.66
CA GLU A 147 2.71 -7.59 10.39
C GLU A 147 2.10 -8.64 9.45
N LEU A 148 1.58 -8.22 8.30
CA LEU A 148 1.04 -9.13 7.28
C LEU A 148 2.08 -10.15 6.80
N PHE A 149 3.31 -9.69 6.56
CA PHE A 149 4.39 -10.53 6.03
C PHE A 149 5.24 -11.22 7.12
N SER A 150 5.11 -10.84 8.40
CA SER A 150 5.70 -11.56 9.54
C SER A 150 4.85 -12.77 9.94
N SER A 151 3.52 -12.62 9.95
CA SER A 151 2.54 -13.67 10.30
C SER A 151 2.44 -14.81 9.28
N SER A 152 3.21 -14.74 8.19
CA SER A 152 3.25 -15.73 7.11
C SER A 152 4.36 -16.80 7.26
N ARG A 153 5.08 -16.82 8.39
CA ARG A 153 6.12 -17.81 8.71
C ARG A 153 5.65 -18.75 9.81
#